data_AF-A0A173MGE8-F1
#
_entry.id   AF-A0A173MGE8-F1
#
_cell.length_a   1.000
_cell.length_b   1.000
_cell.length_c   1.000
_cell.angle_alpha   90.00
_cell.angle_beta   90.00
_cell.angle_gamma   90.00
#
_symmetry.space_group_name_H-M   'P 1'
#
loop_
_entity.id
_entity.type
_entity.pdbx_description
1 polymer ?
#
loop_
_entity_poly.entity_id
_entity_poly.type
_entity_poly.pdbx_seq_one_letter_code
_entity_poly.pdbx_strand_id
1 'polypeptide(L)'
;MYPKLLIKTLSLCLLMLCSNSIWSQYYLIQDKDGFVNVRADSTLSAKIIDTLSNERIVAEGYTGSGPNWTYIVYNKKGRENEGYIYASRLFSIDKIPDIQQMKLKSETAQTCIYQLDSIKVTVSIKPFVPKEHRITRSKEFTGYGPGPITKIDGAHYWGTDGDMPRTEYKKITVQWGSVISEFPAEAIKGLYQPENGGVDIMIDVKHKRLFMSTAHSDGAGHYSIIWVWENGEFIERLMCHEC
;
A
#
# COMPACT_ATOMS: atom_id res chain seq x y z
N MET A 1 22.87 29.29 -38.86
CA MET A 1 23.07 27.89 -39.29
C MET A 1 22.95 27.02 -38.03
N TYR A 2 21.76 26.48 -37.76
CA TYR A 2 21.51 25.62 -36.60
C TYR A 2 22.23 24.27 -36.77
N PRO A 3 22.87 23.70 -35.74
CA PRO A 3 23.00 22.26 -35.69
C PRO A 3 21.67 21.69 -35.18
N LYS A 4 20.85 21.17 -36.10
CA LYS A 4 19.61 20.41 -35.89
C LYS A 4 19.85 19.04 -35.22
N LEU A 5 20.87 18.90 -34.36
CA LEU A 5 21.31 17.60 -33.84
C LEU A 5 21.13 17.41 -32.33
N LEU A 6 20.72 18.46 -31.58
CA LEU A 6 20.56 18.35 -30.13
C LEU A 6 19.09 18.17 -29.65
N ILE A 7 18.11 18.34 -30.54
CA ILE A 7 16.69 18.27 -30.17
C ILE A 7 16.11 16.86 -30.35
N LYS A 8 16.74 15.97 -31.14
CA LYS A 8 16.23 14.61 -31.37
C LYS A 8 16.63 13.59 -30.28
N THR A 9 17.69 13.84 -29.52
CA THR A 9 18.14 12.97 -28.42
C THR A 9 17.52 13.33 -27.07
N LEU A 10 17.03 14.57 -26.89
CA LEU A 10 16.35 14.96 -25.66
C LEU A 10 14.89 14.46 -25.59
N SER A 11 14.27 14.16 -26.73
CA SER A 11 12.93 13.56 -26.78
C SER A 11 12.89 12.06 -26.49
N LEU A 12 14.04 11.36 -26.43
CA LEU A 12 14.06 9.91 -26.20
C LEU A 12 14.25 9.51 -24.73
N CYS A 13 14.84 10.38 -23.91
CA CYS A 13 14.97 10.13 -22.46
C CYS A 13 13.70 10.46 -21.65
N LEU A 14 12.69 11.08 -22.28
CA LEU A 14 11.42 11.44 -21.61
C LEU A 14 10.34 10.34 -21.73
N LEU A 15 10.61 9.25 -22.44
CA LEU A 15 9.65 8.18 -22.74
C LEU A 15 9.82 6.89 -21.92
N MET A 16 10.71 6.88 -20.91
CA MET A 16 10.85 5.76 -19.96
C MET A 16 10.35 6.09 -18.55
N LEU A 17 9.40 7.02 -18.42
CA LEU A 17 8.48 6.99 -17.28
C LEU A 17 7.39 5.96 -17.62
N CYS A 18 7.76 4.68 -17.72
CA CYS A 18 6.79 3.61 -17.55
C CYS A 18 6.25 3.80 -16.14
N SER A 19 5.09 4.41 -16.04
CA SER A 19 4.35 4.49 -14.79
C SER A 19 3.99 3.05 -14.47
N ASN A 20 4.81 2.37 -13.66
CA ASN A 20 4.36 1.16 -13.01
C ASN A 20 3.16 1.59 -12.18
N SER A 21 1.99 1.11 -12.58
CA SER A 21 0.77 1.36 -11.84
C SER A 21 1.01 0.84 -10.43
N ILE A 22 0.79 1.65 -9.39
CA ILE A 22 0.90 1.21 -7.99
C ILE A 22 0.01 -0.01 -7.69
N TRP A 23 -0.94 -0.29 -8.58
CA TRP A 23 -1.84 -1.43 -8.55
C TRP A 23 -1.26 -2.72 -9.14
N SER A 24 -0.20 -2.64 -9.94
CA SER A 24 0.40 -3.83 -10.55
C SER A 24 1.08 -4.74 -9.53
N GLN A 25 1.35 -4.26 -8.32
CA GLN A 25 1.90 -5.05 -7.21
C GLN A 25 0.83 -5.71 -6.34
N TYR A 26 -0.46 -5.51 -6.62
CA TYR A 26 -1.54 -6.10 -5.84
C TYR A 26 -2.42 -7.00 -6.71
N TYR A 27 -2.71 -8.18 -6.19
CA TYR A 27 -3.34 -9.25 -6.96
C TYR A 27 -4.43 -9.96 -6.18
N LEU A 28 -5.46 -10.40 -6.89
CA LEU A 28 -6.35 -11.47 -6.46
C LEU A 28 -5.77 -12.83 -6.86
N ILE A 29 -5.92 -13.82 -5.99
CA ILE A 29 -5.65 -15.21 -6.34
C ILE A 29 -6.76 -15.72 -7.27
N GLN A 30 -6.36 -16.32 -8.39
CA GLN A 30 -7.26 -16.96 -9.33
C GLN A 30 -6.65 -18.26 -9.87
N ASP A 31 -7.17 -19.39 -9.41
CA ASP A 31 -6.85 -20.73 -9.91
C ASP A 31 -8.13 -21.47 -10.32
N LYS A 32 -8.03 -22.32 -11.35
CA LYS A 32 -9.11 -23.22 -11.79
C LYS A 32 -9.52 -24.23 -10.69
N ASP A 33 -8.58 -24.55 -9.80
CA ASP A 33 -8.78 -25.52 -8.72
C ASP A 33 -9.39 -24.87 -7.47
N GLY A 34 -9.63 -23.54 -7.50
CA GLY A 34 -10.25 -22.77 -6.41
C GLY A 34 -9.28 -22.34 -5.30
N PHE A 35 -8.03 -22.80 -5.36
CA PHE A 35 -6.96 -22.43 -4.45
C PHE A 35 -5.59 -22.54 -5.13
N VAL A 36 -4.58 -21.95 -4.50
CA VAL A 36 -3.18 -22.03 -4.92
C VAL A 36 -2.30 -22.43 -3.74
N ASN A 37 -1.23 -23.17 -4.04
CA ASN A 37 -0.20 -23.51 -3.06
C ASN A 37 0.84 -22.39 -2.97
N VAL A 38 1.13 -21.92 -1.76
CA VAL A 38 2.27 -21.06 -1.44
C VAL A 38 3.46 -21.95 -1.12
N ARG A 39 4.61 -21.68 -1.74
CA ARG A 39 5.82 -22.48 -1.58
C ARG A 39 6.93 -21.70 -0.90
N ALA A 40 7.83 -22.44 -0.23
CA ALA A 40 9.01 -21.86 0.41
C ALA A 40 10.04 -21.31 -0.60
N ASP A 41 9.99 -21.75 -1.85
CA ASP A 41 10.93 -21.36 -2.90
C ASP A 41 10.24 -21.40 -4.28
N SER A 42 10.83 -20.74 -5.27
CA SER A 42 10.38 -20.54 -6.64
C SER A 42 10.51 -21.78 -7.55
N THR A 43 10.21 -22.98 -7.02
CA THR A 43 10.27 -24.24 -7.76
C THR A 43 9.08 -25.15 -7.48
N LEU A 44 8.71 -25.99 -8.46
CA LEU A 44 7.59 -26.94 -8.31
C LEU A 44 7.87 -28.04 -7.26
N SER A 45 9.14 -28.31 -6.97
CA SER A 45 9.57 -29.28 -5.95
C SER A 45 9.68 -28.68 -4.55
N ALA A 46 9.63 -27.34 -4.42
CA ALA A 46 9.73 -26.68 -3.12
C ALA A 46 8.58 -27.07 -2.20
N LYS A 47 8.85 -27.12 -0.89
CA LYS A 47 7.85 -27.42 0.13
C LYS A 47 6.67 -26.45 0.03
N ILE A 48 5.46 -26.98 0.04
CA ILE A 48 4.24 -26.19 0.22
C ILE A 48 4.18 -25.77 1.68
N ILE A 49 4.12 -24.47 1.92
CA ILE A 49 4.08 -23.86 3.26
C ILE A 49 2.70 -23.33 3.61
N ASP A 50 1.87 -23.02 2.61
CA ASP A 50 0.49 -22.63 2.82
C ASP A 50 -0.40 -22.86 1.58
N THR A 51 -1.70 -22.62 1.74
CA THR A 51 -2.70 -22.55 0.67
C THR A 51 -3.56 -21.29 0.80
N LEU A 52 -3.84 -20.66 -0.33
CA LEU A 52 -4.72 -19.49 -0.44
C LEU A 52 -5.88 -19.81 -1.38
N SER A 53 -7.11 -19.49 -0.96
CA SER A 53 -8.29 -19.61 -1.81
C SER A 53 -8.29 -18.52 -2.89
N ASN A 54 -9.08 -18.73 -3.95
CA ASN A 54 -9.40 -17.65 -4.88
C ASN A 54 -9.96 -16.43 -4.15
N GLU A 55 -9.86 -15.27 -4.81
CA GLU A 55 -10.28 -13.96 -4.30
C GLU A 55 -9.45 -13.44 -3.13
N ARG A 56 -8.49 -14.21 -2.62
CA ARG A 56 -7.53 -13.73 -1.63
C ARG A 56 -6.67 -12.63 -2.24
N ILE A 57 -6.51 -11.52 -1.53
CA ILE A 57 -5.63 -10.42 -1.94
C ILE A 57 -4.22 -10.70 -1.42
N VAL A 58 -3.24 -10.47 -2.29
CA VAL A 58 -1.81 -10.57 -1.99
C VAL A 58 -1.09 -9.36 -2.58
N ALA A 59 0.02 -8.98 -1.95
CA ALA A 59 0.95 -8.00 -2.49
C ALA A 59 2.19 -8.72 -3.04
N GLU A 60 2.80 -8.18 -4.09
CA GLU A 60 4.15 -8.56 -4.49
C GLU A 60 5.13 -8.13 -3.40
N GLY A 61 6.05 -9.02 -3.05
CA GLY A 61 7.18 -8.70 -2.18
C GLY A 61 8.43 -8.38 -2.98
N TYR A 62 9.40 -7.76 -2.31
CA TYR A 62 10.62 -7.24 -2.93
C TYR A 62 11.53 -8.31 -3.58
N THR A 63 11.62 -9.50 -3.00
CA THR A 63 12.68 -10.45 -3.33
C THR A 63 12.24 -11.53 -4.31
N GLY A 64 12.95 -11.67 -5.43
CA GLY A 64 13.08 -12.97 -6.09
C GLY A 64 11.91 -13.42 -6.96
N SER A 65 11.16 -12.50 -7.57
CA SER A 65 10.25 -12.86 -8.66
C SER A 65 11.07 -13.43 -9.84
N GLY A 66 10.96 -14.74 -10.06
CA GLY A 66 11.53 -15.43 -11.22
C GLY A 66 10.59 -15.35 -12.43
N PRO A 67 10.99 -15.83 -13.62
CA PRO A 67 10.21 -15.67 -14.84
C PRO A 67 8.78 -16.24 -14.78
N ASN A 68 8.52 -17.17 -13.86
CA ASN A 68 7.22 -17.84 -13.68
C ASN A 68 6.70 -17.78 -12.25
N TRP A 69 7.44 -17.18 -11.32
CA TRP A 69 7.13 -17.20 -9.89
C TRP A 69 7.16 -15.79 -9.36
N THR A 70 6.17 -15.47 -8.54
CA THR A 70 6.08 -14.19 -7.85
C THR A 70 6.23 -14.45 -6.36
N TYR A 71 7.12 -13.69 -5.74
CA TYR A 71 7.19 -13.64 -4.29
C TYR A 71 6.07 -12.75 -3.78
N ILE A 72 5.28 -13.27 -2.85
CA ILE A 72 4.09 -12.58 -2.35
C ILE A 72 4.12 -12.43 -0.84
N VAL A 73 3.42 -11.40 -0.39
CA VAL A 73 3.16 -11.10 1.02
C VAL A 73 1.66 -11.05 1.23
N TYR A 74 1.19 -11.63 2.33
CA TYR A 74 -0.23 -11.73 2.66
C TYR A 74 -0.46 -11.89 4.16
N ASN A 75 -1.59 -11.39 4.65
CA ASN A 75 -1.99 -11.68 6.03
C ASN A 75 -2.68 -13.03 6.14
N LYS A 76 -2.45 -13.74 7.24
CA LYS A 76 -3.26 -14.88 7.65
C LYS A 76 -3.28 -14.97 9.17
N LYS A 77 -4.48 -15.07 9.76
CA LYS A 77 -4.67 -15.14 11.22
C LYS A 77 -3.95 -14.01 11.98
N GLY A 78 -4.02 -12.79 11.44
CA GLY A 78 -3.43 -11.59 12.07
C GLY A 78 -1.90 -11.51 12.01
N ARG A 79 -1.25 -12.28 11.13
CA ARG A 79 0.20 -12.21 10.90
C ARG A 79 0.49 -12.06 9.42
N GLU A 80 1.52 -11.31 9.09
CA GLU A 80 2.11 -11.28 7.76
C GLU A 80 2.82 -12.62 7.51
N ASN A 81 2.60 -13.17 6.32
CA ASN A 81 3.23 -14.39 5.81
C ASN A 81 3.72 -14.12 4.40
N GLU A 82 4.66 -14.93 3.95
CA GLU A 82 5.34 -14.73 2.68
C GLU A 82 5.66 -16.07 2.01
N GLY A 83 5.92 -16.03 0.70
CA GLY A 83 6.34 -17.20 -0.07
C GLY A 83 6.12 -17.01 -1.57
N TYR A 84 6.26 -18.10 -2.32
CA TYR A 84 6.23 -18.06 -3.78
C TYR A 84 4.97 -18.71 -4.34
N ILE A 85 4.37 -18.04 -5.32
CA ILE A 85 3.24 -18.53 -6.12
C ILE A 85 3.61 -18.45 -7.60
N TYR A 86 3.07 -19.37 -8.40
CA TYR A 86 3.22 -19.31 -9.85
C TYR A 86 2.47 -18.10 -10.42
N ALA A 87 3.15 -17.24 -11.18
CA ALA A 87 2.64 -15.92 -11.59
C ALA A 87 1.29 -15.97 -12.34
N SER A 88 1.00 -17.05 -13.06
CA SER A 88 -0.28 -17.23 -13.76
C SER A 88 -1.51 -17.37 -12.83
N ARG A 89 -1.29 -17.40 -11.51
CA ARG A 89 -2.36 -17.45 -10.49
C ARG A 89 -2.69 -16.09 -9.91
N LEU A 90 -1.94 -15.07 -10.31
CA LEU A 90 -2.09 -13.71 -9.84
C LEU A 90 -2.87 -12.92 -10.88
N PHE A 91 -3.98 -12.34 -10.46
CA PHE A 91 -4.81 -11.48 -11.28
C PHE A 91 -4.77 -10.06 -10.73
N SER A 92 -4.15 -9.14 -11.49
CA SER A 92 -3.88 -7.79 -10.99
C SER A 92 -5.17 -7.00 -10.78
N ILE A 93 -5.23 -6.26 -9.67
CA ILE A 93 -6.45 -5.53 -9.26
C ILE A 93 -6.89 -4.52 -10.33
N ASP A 94 -5.95 -3.82 -10.96
CA ASP A 94 -6.26 -2.83 -12.01
C ASP A 94 -6.83 -3.44 -13.30
N LYS A 95 -6.81 -4.77 -13.43
CA LYS A 95 -7.37 -5.51 -14.57
C LYS A 95 -8.72 -6.14 -14.26
N ILE A 96 -9.26 -5.96 -13.06
CA ILE A 96 -10.61 -6.40 -12.72
C ILE A 96 -11.62 -5.80 -13.70
N PRO A 97 -12.46 -6.62 -14.36
CA PRO A 97 -13.47 -6.12 -15.28
C PRO A 97 -14.36 -5.07 -14.61
N ASP A 98 -14.59 -3.96 -15.29
CA ASP A 98 -15.40 -2.83 -14.82
C ASP A 98 -14.91 -2.17 -13.53
N ILE A 99 -13.63 -2.34 -13.16
CA ILE A 99 -13.06 -1.63 -12.01
C ILE A 99 -13.02 -0.13 -12.28
N GLN A 100 -13.48 0.64 -11.29
CA GLN A 100 -13.63 2.08 -11.42
C GLN A 100 -12.64 2.81 -10.52
N GLN A 101 -11.94 3.78 -11.07
CA GLN A 101 -11.08 4.66 -10.28
C GLN A 101 -11.92 5.79 -9.68
N MET A 102 -11.93 5.89 -8.35
CA MET A 102 -12.58 6.99 -7.65
C MET A 102 -11.74 8.27 -7.77
N LYS A 103 -12.41 9.42 -7.92
CA LYS A 103 -11.73 10.71 -8.09
C LYS A 103 -11.83 11.56 -6.84
N LEU A 104 -10.81 12.41 -6.64
CA LEU A 104 -10.83 13.45 -5.62
C LEU A 104 -12.00 14.39 -5.90
N LYS A 105 -12.89 14.53 -4.92
CA LYS A 105 -14.06 15.40 -4.97
C LYS A 105 -13.77 16.76 -4.37
N SER A 106 -13.05 16.79 -3.26
CA SER A 106 -12.66 18.02 -2.57
C SER A 106 -11.47 17.79 -1.64
N GLU A 107 -10.71 18.85 -1.40
CA GLU A 107 -9.55 18.84 -0.52
C GLU A 107 -9.51 20.11 0.34
N THR A 108 -9.05 19.94 1.58
CA THR A 108 -8.58 21.01 2.48
C THR A 108 -7.19 20.63 2.97
N ALA A 109 -6.45 21.52 3.62
CA ALA A 109 -5.09 21.26 4.11
C ALA A 109 -4.91 20.01 5.02
N GLN A 110 -5.99 19.43 5.54
CA GLN A 110 -5.93 18.25 6.42
C GLN A 110 -6.91 17.15 6.02
N THR A 111 -7.63 17.27 4.92
CA THR A 111 -8.68 16.30 4.56
C THR A 111 -8.88 16.25 3.06
N CYS A 112 -8.83 15.02 2.52
CA CYS A 112 -9.22 14.69 1.15
C CYS A 112 -10.52 13.88 1.17
N ILE A 113 -11.45 14.21 0.28
CA ILE A 113 -12.69 13.47 0.05
C ILE A 113 -12.69 12.94 -1.37
N TYR A 114 -12.83 11.64 -1.52
CA TYR A 114 -12.97 10.93 -2.78
C TYR A 114 -14.40 10.42 -2.89
N GLN A 115 -14.98 10.48 -4.09
CA GLN A 115 -16.37 10.05 -4.28
C GLN A 115 -16.59 9.40 -5.66
N LEU A 116 -17.39 8.33 -5.66
CA LEU A 116 -17.94 7.67 -6.84
C LEU A 116 -19.39 7.31 -6.51
N ASP A 117 -20.35 7.93 -7.20
CA ASP A 117 -21.78 7.81 -6.94
C ASP A 117 -22.12 8.01 -5.44
N SER A 118 -22.67 6.99 -4.78
CA SER A 118 -23.03 6.97 -3.36
C SER A 118 -21.91 6.46 -2.44
N ILE A 119 -20.73 6.18 -2.98
CA ILE A 119 -19.56 5.71 -2.23
C ILE A 119 -18.62 6.89 -2.00
N LYS A 120 -18.24 7.11 -0.75
CA LYS A 120 -17.36 8.22 -0.35
C LYS A 120 -16.26 7.73 0.57
N VAL A 121 -15.03 8.15 0.30
CA VAL A 121 -13.88 7.95 1.17
C VAL A 121 -13.39 9.29 1.66
N THR A 122 -13.23 9.43 2.98
CA THR A 122 -12.62 10.62 3.58
C THR A 122 -11.34 10.20 4.27
N VAL A 123 -10.23 10.84 3.93
CA VAL A 123 -8.93 10.68 4.58
C VAL A 123 -8.60 12.00 5.25
N SER A 124 -8.41 11.98 6.56
CA SER A 124 -8.05 13.15 7.35
C SER A 124 -6.76 12.90 8.12
N ILE A 125 -5.90 13.91 8.12
CA ILE A 125 -4.62 13.93 8.85
C ILE A 125 -4.63 15.01 9.93
N LYS A 126 -3.70 14.93 10.88
CA LYS A 126 -3.45 15.96 11.89
C LYS A 126 -1.94 16.11 12.14
N PRO A 127 -1.49 17.23 12.73
CA PRO A 127 -0.13 17.35 13.22
C PRO A 127 0.17 16.25 14.24
N PHE A 128 1.36 15.66 14.13
CA PHE A 128 1.87 14.72 15.13
C PHE A 128 2.20 15.48 16.41
N VAL A 129 1.74 14.99 17.56
CA VAL A 129 1.97 15.61 18.86
C VAL A 129 2.88 14.71 19.71
N PRO A 130 4.20 14.98 19.81
CA PRO A 130 5.14 14.07 20.46
C PRO A 130 4.79 13.68 21.90
N LYS A 131 4.07 14.55 22.63
CA LYS A 131 3.64 14.29 24.01
C LYS A 131 2.53 13.23 24.12
N GLU A 132 1.83 12.93 23.04
CA GLU A 132 0.80 11.88 22.97
C GLU A 132 1.40 10.49 22.74
N HIS A 133 2.71 10.40 22.48
CA HIS A 133 3.38 9.14 22.09
C HIS A 133 4.57 8.81 22.98
N ARG A 134 4.87 7.51 23.08
CA ARG A 134 6.11 7.02 23.70
C ARG A 134 7.20 6.86 22.65
N ILE A 135 8.15 7.78 22.64
CA ILE A 135 9.25 7.82 21.67
C ILE A 135 10.48 7.11 22.24
N THR A 136 11.02 6.13 21.52
CA THR A 136 12.27 5.44 21.85
C THR A 136 13.34 5.79 20.83
N ARG A 137 14.55 6.12 21.29
CA ARG A 137 15.69 6.49 20.43
C ARG A 137 16.86 5.54 20.62
N SER A 138 17.69 5.41 19.58
CA SER A 138 18.99 4.76 19.71
C SER A 138 19.87 5.52 20.71
N LYS A 139 20.68 4.77 21.45
CA LYS A 139 21.72 5.34 22.33
C LYS A 139 23.00 5.68 21.58
N GLU A 140 23.12 5.26 20.32
CA GLU A 140 24.27 5.56 19.50
C GLU A 140 24.33 7.06 19.21
N PHE A 141 25.49 7.63 19.48
CA PHE A 141 25.74 9.05 19.34
C PHE A 141 26.05 9.36 17.88
N THR A 142 25.19 10.12 17.21
CA THR A 142 25.38 10.48 15.80
C THR A 142 26.27 11.71 15.60
N GLY A 143 26.71 12.37 16.67
CA GLY A 143 27.50 13.62 16.58
C GLY A 143 26.67 14.89 16.32
N TYR A 144 25.37 14.76 16.02
CA TYR A 144 24.51 15.88 15.60
C TYR A 144 23.25 16.09 16.48
N GLY A 145 23.12 15.36 17.59
CA GLY A 145 21.97 15.49 18.48
C GLY A 145 21.55 14.16 19.12
N PRO A 146 20.30 14.04 19.59
CA PRO A 146 19.78 12.76 20.06
C PRO A 146 19.77 11.73 18.92
N GLY A 147 20.06 10.47 19.23
CA GLY A 147 20.06 9.38 18.25
C GLY A 147 18.69 9.21 17.56
N PRO A 148 18.64 8.50 16.41
CA PRO A 148 17.41 8.33 15.64
C PRO A 148 16.31 7.65 16.45
N ILE A 149 15.06 8.00 16.18
CA ILE A 149 13.89 7.31 16.71
C ILE A 149 13.87 5.89 16.15
N THR A 150 13.84 4.90 17.04
CA THR A 150 13.80 3.48 16.65
C THR A 150 12.41 2.88 16.83
N LYS A 151 11.59 3.43 17.73
CA LYS A 151 10.21 2.98 17.98
C LYS A 151 9.32 4.15 18.40
N ILE A 152 8.06 4.09 17.98
CA ILE A 152 6.97 4.93 18.49
C ILE A 152 5.92 4.00 19.10
N ASP A 153 5.45 4.33 20.30
CA ASP A 153 4.52 3.54 21.09
C ASP A 153 4.97 2.08 21.32
N GLY A 154 6.29 1.87 21.35
CA GLY A 154 6.92 0.57 21.59
C GLY A 154 6.94 -0.37 20.38
N ALA A 155 6.47 0.06 19.22
CA ALA A 155 6.46 -0.71 17.98
C ALA A 155 7.37 -0.08 16.91
N HIS A 156 7.67 -0.88 15.87
CA HIS A 156 8.23 -0.35 14.63
C HIS A 156 7.25 0.63 13.98
N TYR A 157 7.76 1.57 13.21
CA TYR A 157 6.99 2.63 12.58
C TYR A 157 7.56 2.99 11.21
N TRP A 158 6.72 3.59 10.38
CA TRP A 158 6.99 4.00 9.01
C TRP A 158 6.73 5.49 8.82
N GLY A 159 7.30 6.06 7.75
CA GLY A 159 7.09 7.45 7.32
C GLY A 159 8.28 8.37 7.57
N THR A 160 9.18 8.02 8.49
CA THR A 160 10.47 8.71 8.66
C THR A 160 11.61 7.74 8.88
N ASP A 161 12.84 8.18 8.60
CA ASP A 161 14.07 7.42 8.88
C ASP A 161 14.76 7.95 10.15
N GLY A 162 14.12 7.76 11.30
CA GLY A 162 14.67 8.16 12.61
C GLY A 162 14.33 9.59 13.04
N ASP A 163 13.74 10.39 12.16
CA ASP A 163 13.29 11.74 12.47
C ASP A 163 11.92 11.78 13.13
N MET A 164 11.62 12.91 13.79
CA MET A 164 10.31 13.15 14.38
C MET A 164 9.25 13.30 13.27
N PRO A 165 8.16 12.52 13.29
CA PRO A 165 7.07 12.74 12.35
C PRO A 165 6.44 14.13 12.51
N ARG A 166 5.92 14.67 11.42
CA ARG A 166 5.20 15.95 11.40
C ARG A 166 3.69 15.76 11.39
N THR A 167 3.21 14.69 10.77
CA THR A 167 1.79 14.36 10.66
C THR A 167 1.50 12.92 11.04
N GLU A 168 0.25 12.67 11.39
CA GLU A 168 -0.32 11.35 11.60
C GLU A 168 -1.77 11.30 11.07
N TYR A 169 -2.28 10.10 10.84
CA TYR A 169 -3.68 9.93 10.45
C TYR A 169 -4.60 10.36 11.60
N LYS A 170 -5.56 11.22 11.30
CA LYS A 170 -6.64 11.56 12.22
C LYS A 170 -7.77 10.54 12.09
N LYS A 171 -8.20 10.28 10.85
CA LYS A 171 -9.32 9.40 10.55
C LYS A 171 -9.32 8.97 9.09
N ILE A 172 -9.77 7.75 8.83
CA ILE A 172 -10.19 7.30 7.51
C ILE A 172 -11.64 6.80 7.65
N THR A 173 -12.53 7.20 6.74
CA THR A 173 -13.91 6.69 6.73
C THR A 173 -14.30 6.27 5.33
N VAL A 174 -14.92 5.10 5.24
CA VAL A 174 -15.57 4.62 4.01
C VAL A 174 -17.07 4.62 4.24
N GLN A 175 -17.78 5.36 3.41
CA GLN A 175 -19.23 5.36 3.37
C GLN A 175 -19.69 4.65 2.10
N TRP A 176 -20.45 3.57 2.24
CA TRP A 176 -21.08 2.83 1.15
C TRP A 176 -22.60 2.98 1.26
N GLY A 177 -23.16 3.96 0.53
CA GLY A 177 -24.57 4.32 0.70
C GLY A 177 -24.84 4.87 2.11
N SER A 178 -25.66 4.17 2.90
CA SER A 178 -25.95 4.53 4.30
C SER A 178 -25.02 3.89 5.31
N VAL A 179 -24.21 2.90 4.91
CA VAL A 179 -23.25 2.24 5.81
C VAL A 179 -21.99 3.09 5.91
N ILE A 180 -21.56 3.40 7.13
CA ILE A 180 -20.31 4.10 7.40
C ILE A 180 -19.45 3.15 8.22
N SER A 181 -18.32 2.73 7.65
CA SER A 181 -17.25 2.09 8.41
C SER A 181 -16.21 3.14 8.75
N GLU A 182 -16.01 3.31 10.05
CA GLU A 182 -14.81 3.94 10.54
C GLU A 182 -13.66 2.96 10.47
N PHE A 183 -12.48 3.47 10.19
CA PHE A 183 -11.28 2.69 10.13
C PHE A 183 -10.81 2.27 11.53
N PRO A 184 -10.35 1.03 11.77
CA PRO A 184 -9.85 0.63 13.08
C PRO A 184 -8.56 1.40 13.41
N ALA A 185 -8.51 2.01 14.60
CA ALA A 185 -7.32 2.77 15.04
C ALA A 185 -6.03 1.94 14.99
N GLU A 186 -6.11 0.63 15.25
CA GLU A 186 -4.95 -0.26 15.18
C GLU A 186 -4.38 -0.42 13.76
N ALA A 187 -5.18 -0.21 12.71
CA ALA A 187 -4.70 -0.41 11.35
C ALA A 187 -3.91 0.81 10.82
N ILE A 188 -4.07 2.01 11.39
CA ILE A 188 -3.20 3.18 11.07
C ILE A 188 -1.97 3.29 12.00
N LYS A 189 -1.89 2.42 13.02
CA LYS A 189 -0.81 2.46 14.00
C LYS A 189 0.54 2.18 13.36
N GLY A 190 1.53 2.97 13.78
CA GLY A 190 2.88 2.89 13.24
C GLY A 190 3.04 3.50 11.85
N LEU A 191 2.03 4.19 11.32
CA LEU A 191 2.11 4.90 10.04
C LEU A 191 2.08 6.40 10.28
N TYR A 192 3.17 7.05 9.92
CA TYR A 192 3.33 8.49 10.11
C TYR A 192 3.69 9.18 8.81
N GLN A 193 3.77 10.51 8.87
CA GLN A 193 3.96 11.36 7.69
C GLN A 193 2.92 11.15 6.57
N PRO A 194 1.63 10.87 6.85
CA PRO A 194 0.66 10.97 5.77
C PRO A 194 0.57 12.43 5.33
N GLU A 195 0.53 12.61 4.02
CA GLU A 195 0.30 13.89 3.38
C GLU A 195 -1.07 13.88 2.71
N ASN A 196 -1.59 15.06 2.39
CA ASN A 196 -2.74 15.11 1.51
C ASN A 196 -2.35 14.64 0.11
N GLY A 197 -3.20 13.81 -0.49
CA GLY A 197 -2.86 13.14 -1.74
C GLY A 197 -2.08 11.86 -1.47
N GLY A 198 -1.37 11.34 -2.49
CA GLY A 198 -0.74 10.01 -2.39
C GLY A 198 -1.75 8.88 -2.14
N VAL A 199 -3.03 9.11 -2.45
CA VAL A 199 -4.12 8.15 -2.32
C VAL A 199 -4.69 7.86 -3.70
N ASP A 200 -4.74 6.58 -4.06
CA ASP A 200 -5.47 6.08 -5.22
C ASP A 200 -6.54 5.10 -4.75
N ILE A 201 -7.73 5.11 -5.35
CA ILE A 201 -8.84 4.27 -4.93
C ILE A 201 -9.48 3.61 -6.15
N MET A 202 -9.56 2.29 -6.10
CA MET A 202 -10.23 1.45 -7.08
C MET A 202 -11.46 0.76 -6.45
N ILE A 203 -12.56 0.74 -7.19
CA ILE A 203 -13.84 0.19 -6.75
C ILE A 203 -14.28 -0.93 -7.69
N ASP A 204 -14.41 -2.13 -7.13
CA ASP A 204 -15.14 -3.23 -7.76
C ASP A 204 -16.59 -3.19 -7.24
N VAL A 205 -17.45 -2.51 -8.00
CA VAL A 205 -18.86 -2.33 -7.62
C VAL A 205 -19.60 -3.66 -7.58
N LYS A 206 -19.26 -4.60 -8.47
CA LYS A 206 -19.93 -5.89 -8.61
C LYS A 206 -19.75 -6.75 -7.36
N HIS A 207 -18.54 -6.79 -6.82
CA HIS A 207 -18.23 -7.54 -5.60
C HIS A 207 -18.22 -6.67 -4.33
N LYS A 208 -18.61 -5.40 -4.45
CA LYS A 208 -18.61 -4.41 -3.36
C LYS A 208 -17.26 -4.30 -2.64
N ARG A 209 -16.17 -4.26 -3.41
CA ARG A 209 -14.83 -4.08 -2.87
C ARG A 209 -14.32 -2.68 -3.11
N LEU A 210 -13.64 -2.15 -2.10
CA LEU A 210 -12.86 -0.92 -2.20
C LEU A 210 -11.42 -1.27 -1.92
N PHE A 211 -10.56 -0.94 -2.88
CA PHE A 211 -9.12 -0.96 -2.70
C PHE A 211 -8.66 0.47 -2.63
N MET A 212 -7.95 0.84 -1.57
CA MET A 212 -7.26 2.12 -1.48
C MET A 212 -5.77 1.84 -1.42
N SER A 213 -4.99 2.48 -2.26
CA SER A 213 -3.54 2.49 -2.13
C SER A 213 -3.11 3.83 -1.56
N THR A 214 -2.20 3.81 -0.58
CA THR A 214 -1.56 5.02 -0.05
C THR A 214 -0.06 4.88 -0.10
N ALA A 215 0.61 5.93 -0.54
CA ALA A 215 2.07 6.00 -0.60
C ALA A 215 2.55 7.30 0.03
N HIS A 216 3.37 7.20 1.07
CA HIS A 216 3.85 8.36 1.82
C HIS A 216 5.32 8.18 2.23
N SER A 217 6.00 9.30 2.47
CA SER A 217 7.41 9.35 2.87
C SER A 217 7.74 10.73 3.40
N ASP A 218 8.82 10.85 4.18
CA ASP A 218 9.51 12.12 4.43
C ASP A 218 10.64 12.40 3.43
N GLY A 219 10.83 11.52 2.44
CA GLY A 219 11.94 11.50 1.49
C GLY A 219 12.90 10.33 1.70
N ALA A 220 12.91 9.69 2.88
CA ALA A 220 13.76 8.54 3.20
C ALA A 220 12.96 7.34 3.73
N GLY A 221 11.95 7.57 4.56
CA GLY A 221 11.10 6.53 5.16
C GLY A 221 9.87 6.19 4.34
N HIS A 222 10.03 5.92 3.04
CA HIS A 222 8.90 5.59 2.15
C HIS A 222 8.15 4.33 2.59
N TYR A 223 6.83 4.34 2.43
CA TYR A 223 6.01 3.16 2.53
C TYR A 223 4.81 3.24 1.59
N SER A 224 4.40 2.09 1.07
CA SER A 224 3.20 1.91 0.28
C SER A 224 2.30 0.85 0.89
N ILE A 225 0.98 1.06 0.87
CA ILE A 225 -0.01 0.20 1.52
C ILE A 225 -1.19 0.04 0.59
N ILE A 226 -1.75 -1.17 0.52
CA ILE A 226 -3.13 -1.39 0.09
C ILE A 226 -4.02 -1.63 1.29
N TRP A 227 -5.17 -1.00 1.27
CA TRP A 227 -6.23 -1.10 2.24
C TRP A 227 -7.46 -1.67 1.56
N VAL A 228 -8.11 -2.65 2.19
CA VAL A 228 -9.19 -3.42 1.58
C VAL A 228 -10.44 -3.31 2.42
N TRP A 229 -11.55 -2.99 1.76
CA TRP A 229 -12.89 -3.13 2.31
C TRP A 229 -13.72 -4.03 1.42
N GLU A 230 -14.58 -4.83 2.04
CA GLU A 230 -15.58 -5.63 1.36
C GLU A 230 -16.94 -5.38 2.02
N ASN A 231 -17.98 -5.18 1.22
CA ASN A 231 -19.33 -4.88 1.71
C ASN A 231 -19.39 -3.67 2.67
N GLY A 232 -18.45 -2.74 2.53
CA GLY A 232 -18.35 -1.55 3.38
C GLY A 232 -17.58 -1.77 4.69
N GLU A 233 -17.12 -2.97 5.01
CA GLU A 233 -16.34 -3.28 6.21
C GLU A 233 -14.85 -3.36 5.90
N PHE A 234 -14.01 -2.84 6.81
CA PHE A 234 -12.56 -2.98 6.69
C PHE A 234 -12.14 -4.44 6.89
N ILE A 235 -11.42 -4.99 5.92
CA ILE A 235 -10.95 -6.38 5.96
C ILE A 235 -9.49 -6.44 6.41
N GLU A 236 -8.61 -5.73 5.71
CA GLU A 236 -7.18 -5.75 6.01
C GLU A 236 -6.40 -4.62 5.35
N ARG A 237 -5.13 -4.52 5.74
CA ARG A 237 -4.11 -3.76 5.03
C ARG A 237 -2.90 -4.66 4.74
N LEU A 238 -2.23 -4.44 3.61
CA LEU A 238 -0.96 -5.08 3.30
C LEU A 238 0.06 -3.99 3.02
N MET A 239 1.22 -4.08 3.69
CA MET A 239 2.36 -3.25 3.35
C MET A 239 2.96 -3.81 2.06
N CYS A 240 3.23 -2.93 1.09
CA CYS A 240 4.13 -3.29 0.02
C CYS A 240 5.55 -2.90 0.45
N HIS A 241 6.43 -3.89 0.43
CA HIS A 241 7.85 -3.69 0.66
C HIS A 241 8.50 -3.28 -0.67
N GLU A 242 8.29 -2.05 -1.11
CA GLU A 242 9.11 -1.43 -2.16
C GLU A 242 10.27 -0.66 -1.49
N CYS A 243 11.50 -0.89 -1.96
CA CYS A 243 12.70 -0.12 -1.60
C CYS A 243 13.01 0.93 -2.67
#